data_AF-J9GWG6-F1
#
_entry.id   AF-J9GWG6-F1
#
_cell.length_a   1.000
_cell.length_b   1.000
_cell.length_c   1.000
_cell.angle_alpha   90.00
_cell.angle_beta   90.00
_cell.angle_gamma   90.00
#
_symmetry.space_group_name_H-M   'P 1'
#
loop_
_entity.id
_entity.type
_entity.pdbx_description
1 polymer ?
#
loop_
_entity_poly.entity_id
_entity_poly.type
_entity_poly.pdbx_seq_one_letter_code
_entity_poly.pdbx_strand_id
1 'polypeptide(L)'
;MGIISDKNNKAYYIPATSKIYCENAEIFQFERQMVHTNKSGASLNEFVEKLTAVFGENARVAFGYLLATLFRDIVYRKTRHFPILNLFGEKGTGKTTLATCLEAFFLHDVEPPNMGVASIPAMNDRVSQAVNILVVFDEYKNDLDIRKIAFLKGLWGGGGQTKKNTLTDGMATQTIVTTGVVICGQEKPTQDMALYTRVLFLEYTKTSFSFLEKRNYEVLQGITNSGLTHLTLEILKYRELFEKNFATLYGITKNELAIRMEDEKIHDRIFGNWVIPLAAFRTLETVLDLPFNYNQMLDTCLKGMRNQNELAKESSEVADFWNMLQGWQSIGKCIEKVHYNIRYLTKFRPLMTNIDMEFKEAHPILYLNMPAISSLFSSRNSSQSITANRSSWSTILSYLKSHAAFVGMKQDRFRILLPNGIPDYFTEEKDGKTIRRIKANRPKAMCFDYMLLKEMFGIDLETEGVPENAEDD
;
A
#
# COMPACT_ATOMS: atom_id res chain seq x y z
N MET A 1 -37.22 -10.53 -27.98
CA MET A 1 -36.91 -11.04 -26.63
C MET A 1 -35.40 -11.12 -26.53
N GLY A 2 -34.78 -10.70 -25.43
CA GLY A 2 -33.32 -10.72 -25.27
C GLY A 2 -32.79 -12.14 -25.07
N ILE A 3 -33.10 -13.06 -25.99
CA ILE A 3 -32.76 -14.48 -25.90
C ILE A 3 -31.70 -14.78 -26.95
N ILE A 4 -30.60 -15.38 -26.54
CA ILE A 4 -29.57 -15.92 -27.43
C ILE A 4 -29.53 -17.44 -27.32
N SER A 5 -29.11 -18.13 -28.37
CA SER A 5 -28.93 -19.58 -28.36
C SER A 5 -27.46 -19.93 -28.56
N ASP A 6 -26.94 -20.90 -27.82
CA ASP A 6 -25.60 -21.44 -28.06
C ASP A 6 -25.60 -22.48 -29.21
N LYS A 7 -24.41 -23.00 -29.53
CA LYS A 7 -24.23 -24.06 -30.54
C LYS A 7 -24.93 -25.39 -30.19
N ASN A 8 -25.37 -25.56 -28.94
CA ASN A 8 -26.08 -26.73 -28.45
C ASN A 8 -27.59 -26.49 -28.31
N ASN A 9 -28.14 -25.43 -28.93
CA ASN A 9 -29.55 -25.03 -28.82
C ASN A 9 -30.02 -24.71 -27.38
N LYS A 10 -29.12 -24.38 -26.46
CA LYS A 10 -29.51 -23.85 -25.14
C LYS A 10 -29.83 -22.38 -25.27
N ALA A 11 -31.01 -22.00 -24.81
CA ALA A 11 -31.46 -20.62 -24.77
C ALA A 11 -30.99 -19.92 -23.48
N TYR A 12 -30.41 -18.73 -23.62
CA TYR A 12 -29.98 -17.87 -22.53
C TYR A 12 -30.72 -16.55 -22.63
N TYR A 13 -31.24 -16.07 -21.50
CA TYR A 13 -31.89 -14.76 -21.43
C TYR A 13 -30.89 -13.70 -20.96
N ILE A 14 -30.75 -12.64 -21.74
CA ILE A 14 -29.97 -11.45 -21.46
C ILE A 14 -30.97 -10.29 -21.27
N PRO A 15 -31.38 -9.99 -20.02
CA PRO A 15 -32.36 -8.95 -19.72
C PRO A 15 -32.02 -7.59 -20.34
N ALA A 16 -30.73 -7.23 -20.34
CA ALA A 16 -30.22 -5.98 -20.86
C ALA A 16 -30.54 -5.73 -22.35
N THR A 17 -30.77 -6.79 -23.13
CA THR A 17 -31.11 -6.73 -24.57
C THR A 17 -32.61 -6.91 -24.84
N SER A 18 -33.42 -7.02 -23.79
CA SER A 18 -34.85 -7.24 -23.90
C SER A 18 -35.60 -5.97 -24.29
N LYS A 19 -36.54 -6.09 -25.23
CA LYS A 19 -37.49 -5.01 -25.59
C LYS A 19 -38.35 -4.54 -24.41
N ILE A 20 -38.49 -5.34 -23.35
CA ILE A 20 -39.24 -4.96 -22.15
C ILE A 20 -38.61 -3.73 -21.47
N TYR A 21 -37.28 -3.62 -21.55
CA TYR A 21 -36.51 -2.61 -20.84
C TYR A 21 -35.92 -1.55 -21.78
N CYS A 22 -36.35 -1.50 -23.04
CA CYS A 22 -35.75 -0.59 -24.04
C CYS A 22 -35.96 0.88 -23.70
N GLU A 23 -37.10 1.23 -23.10
CA GLU A 23 -37.41 2.62 -22.71
C GLU A 23 -36.80 3.03 -21.37
N ASN A 24 -36.32 2.07 -20.56
CA ASN A 24 -35.67 2.37 -19.29
C ASN A 24 -34.14 2.26 -19.45
N ALA A 25 -33.49 3.40 -19.64
CA ALA A 25 -32.03 3.49 -19.77
C ALA A 25 -31.27 3.39 -18.44
N GLU A 26 -31.96 3.44 -17.30
CA GLU A 26 -31.35 3.43 -15.97
C GLU A 26 -31.01 2.02 -15.48
N ILE A 27 -31.62 0.99 -16.06
CA ILE A 27 -31.40 -0.41 -15.70
C ILE A 27 -30.48 -1.13 -16.70
N PHE A 28 -29.65 -2.02 -16.17
CA PHE A 28 -28.65 -2.79 -16.93
C PHE A 28 -27.62 -1.93 -17.66
N GLN A 29 -27.26 -0.76 -17.10
CA GLN A 29 -26.31 0.17 -17.73
C GLN A 29 -24.97 -0.51 -18.05
N PHE A 30 -24.43 -1.25 -17.09
CA PHE A 30 -23.17 -1.98 -17.24
C PHE A 30 -23.26 -3.03 -18.36
N GLU A 31 -24.29 -3.87 -18.35
CA GLU A 31 -24.45 -4.94 -19.35
C GLU A 31 -24.69 -4.39 -20.75
N ARG A 32 -25.31 -3.22 -20.87
CA ARG A 32 -25.49 -2.53 -22.17
C ARG A 32 -24.18 -1.91 -22.69
N GLN A 33 -23.21 -1.65 -21.82
CA GLN A 33 -21.87 -1.16 -22.21
C GLN A 33 -20.92 -2.30 -22.59
N MET A 34 -21.18 -3.53 -22.14
CA MET A 34 -20.45 -4.75 -22.51
C MET A 34 -20.76 -5.19 -23.95
N VAL A 35 -20.31 -4.42 -24.93
CA VAL A 35 -20.55 -4.69 -26.36
C VAL A 35 -19.22 -4.81 -27.09
N HIS A 36 -19.05 -5.92 -27.81
CA HIS A 36 -17.90 -6.09 -28.70
C HIS A 36 -17.99 -5.09 -29.85
N THR A 37 -16.93 -4.32 -30.04
CA THR A 37 -16.73 -3.44 -31.19
C THR A 37 -15.42 -3.82 -31.87
N ASN A 38 -15.44 -3.93 -33.21
CA ASN A 38 -14.25 -4.19 -34.03
C ASN A 38 -13.92 -2.96 -34.89
N LYS A 39 -14.00 -1.77 -34.28
CA LYS A 39 -13.79 -0.49 -34.98
C LYS A 39 -12.32 -0.08 -34.97
N SER A 40 -11.53 -0.57 -34.02
CA SER A 40 -10.10 -0.35 -33.94
C SER A 40 -9.35 -1.36 -34.81
N GLY A 41 -8.53 -0.88 -35.74
CA GLY A 41 -7.63 -1.70 -36.55
C GLY A 41 -6.25 -1.94 -35.92
N ALA A 42 -6.01 -1.40 -34.72
CA ALA A 42 -4.71 -1.49 -34.06
C ALA A 42 -4.41 -2.92 -33.64
N SER A 43 -3.17 -3.35 -33.86
CA SER A 43 -2.67 -4.64 -33.35
C SER A 43 -2.36 -4.56 -31.86
N LEU A 44 -2.25 -5.72 -31.21
CA LEU A 44 -1.83 -5.77 -29.80
C LEU A 44 -0.44 -5.14 -29.62
N ASN A 45 0.49 -5.45 -30.53
CA ASN A 45 1.85 -4.89 -30.50
C ASN A 45 1.82 -3.35 -30.56
N GLU A 46 1.11 -2.78 -31.55
CA GLU A 46 1.00 -1.33 -31.73
C GLU A 46 0.40 -0.64 -30.50
N PHE A 47 -0.68 -1.20 -29.95
CA PHE A 47 -1.30 -0.66 -28.73
C PHE A 47 -0.31 -0.65 -27.56
N VAL A 48 0.37 -1.77 -27.30
CA VAL A 48 1.31 -1.89 -26.19
C VAL A 48 2.55 -1.02 -26.40
N GLU A 49 2.98 -0.82 -27.64
CA GLU A 49 4.09 0.08 -27.98
C GLU A 49 3.72 1.53 -27.61
N LYS A 50 2.53 1.98 -28.03
CA LYS A 50 2.04 3.32 -27.67
C LYS A 50 1.81 3.48 -26.17
N LEU A 51 1.26 2.46 -25.52
CA LEU A 51 1.06 2.45 -24.08
C LEU A 51 2.40 2.64 -23.33
N THR A 52 3.44 1.91 -23.76
CA THR A 52 4.78 1.98 -23.18
C THR A 52 5.47 3.31 -23.50
N ALA A 53 5.27 3.86 -24.71
CA ALA A 53 5.82 5.15 -25.09
C ALA A 53 5.25 6.32 -24.26
N VAL A 54 3.99 6.21 -23.81
CA VAL A 54 3.32 7.25 -23.01
C VAL A 54 3.60 7.10 -21.52
N PHE A 55 3.54 5.88 -20.99
CA PHE A 55 3.59 5.62 -19.54
C PHE A 55 4.88 4.96 -19.05
N GLY A 56 5.84 4.74 -19.94
CA GLY A 56 7.16 4.18 -19.62
C GLY A 56 7.09 2.73 -19.12
N GLU A 57 8.03 2.36 -18.26
CA GLU A 57 8.17 0.98 -17.78
C GLU A 57 6.94 0.53 -16.96
N ASN A 58 6.29 1.43 -16.24
CA ASN A 58 5.07 1.13 -15.47
C ASN A 58 3.95 0.59 -16.36
N ALA A 59 3.88 1.02 -17.62
CA ALA A 59 2.90 0.48 -18.58
C ALA A 59 3.09 -1.02 -18.83
N ARG A 60 4.33 -1.53 -18.80
CA ARG A 60 4.62 -2.96 -18.95
C ARG A 60 3.98 -3.76 -17.82
N VAL A 61 4.13 -3.27 -16.59
CA VAL A 61 3.54 -3.89 -15.40
C VAL A 61 2.03 -3.81 -15.42
N ALA A 62 1.48 -2.65 -15.78
CA ALA A 62 0.05 -2.43 -15.91
C ALA A 62 -0.57 -3.35 -16.98
N PHE A 63 0.11 -3.55 -18.11
CA PHE A 63 -0.30 -4.51 -19.13
C PHE A 63 -0.18 -5.96 -18.64
N GLY A 64 0.90 -6.34 -17.95
CA GLY A 64 1.01 -7.65 -17.31
C GLY A 64 -0.10 -7.92 -16.27
N TYR A 65 -0.55 -6.88 -15.57
CA TYR A 65 -1.70 -6.95 -14.67
C TYR A 65 -3.03 -7.15 -15.42
N LEU A 66 -3.21 -6.48 -16.58
CA LEU A 66 -4.35 -6.72 -17.46
C LEU A 66 -4.37 -8.18 -17.96
N LEU A 67 -3.22 -8.72 -18.39
CA LEU A 67 -3.10 -10.13 -18.77
C LEU A 67 -3.51 -11.05 -17.61
N ALA A 68 -3.00 -10.80 -16.39
CA ALA A 68 -3.39 -11.57 -15.21
C ALA A 68 -4.89 -11.44 -14.90
N THR A 69 -5.50 -10.28 -15.17
CA THR A 69 -6.93 -10.00 -14.93
C THR A 69 -7.84 -10.79 -15.88
N LEU A 70 -7.48 -10.88 -17.17
CA LEU A 70 -8.21 -11.66 -18.18
C LEU A 70 -8.31 -13.16 -17.82
N PHE A 71 -7.36 -13.65 -17.03
CA PHE A 71 -7.30 -15.04 -16.54
C PHE A 71 -7.40 -15.13 -15.02
N ARG A 72 -8.03 -14.14 -14.37
CA ARG A 72 -8.04 -14.03 -12.90
C ARG A 72 -8.58 -15.28 -12.21
N ASP A 73 -9.59 -15.92 -12.76
CA ASP A 73 -10.13 -17.17 -12.22
C ASP A 73 -9.10 -18.32 -12.15
N ILE A 74 -8.16 -18.37 -13.10
CA ILE A 74 -7.06 -19.34 -13.11
C ILE A 74 -5.97 -18.89 -12.11
N VAL A 75 -5.58 -17.61 -12.17
CA VAL A 75 -4.58 -17.02 -11.28
C VAL A 75 -4.97 -17.21 -9.82
N TYR A 76 -6.19 -16.83 -9.47
CA TYR A 76 -6.72 -16.85 -8.11
C TYR A 76 -6.80 -18.26 -7.53
N ARG A 77 -7.10 -19.29 -8.35
CA ARG A 77 -7.06 -20.69 -7.90
C ARG A 77 -5.67 -21.10 -7.41
N LYS A 78 -4.61 -20.58 -8.04
CA LYS A 78 -3.22 -20.86 -7.67
C LYS A 78 -2.73 -20.02 -6.48
N THR A 79 -3.06 -18.74 -6.45
CA THR A 79 -2.47 -17.78 -5.49
C THR A 79 -3.33 -17.55 -4.24
N ARG A 80 -4.65 -17.77 -4.34
CA ARG A 80 -5.66 -17.44 -3.31
C ARG A 80 -5.73 -15.95 -2.94
N HIS A 81 -5.17 -15.10 -3.80
CA HIS A 81 -5.24 -13.65 -3.71
C HIS A 81 -5.01 -13.02 -5.08
N PHE A 82 -5.46 -11.79 -5.26
CA PHE A 82 -5.19 -11.01 -6.47
C PHE A 82 -4.88 -9.56 -6.08
N PRO A 83 -3.75 -8.99 -6.51
CA PRO A 83 -3.36 -7.64 -6.11
C PRO A 83 -4.37 -6.61 -6.60
N ILE A 84 -4.47 -5.51 -5.87
CA ILE A 84 -5.14 -4.30 -6.36
C ILE A 84 -4.08 -3.46 -7.05
N LEU A 85 -4.28 -3.10 -8.32
CA LEU A 85 -3.35 -2.20 -9.00
C LEU A 85 -3.55 -0.77 -8.48
N ASN A 86 -2.51 -0.15 -7.95
CA ASN A 86 -2.56 1.21 -7.43
C ASN A 86 -1.72 2.13 -8.32
N LEU A 87 -2.41 3.08 -8.98
CA LEU A 87 -1.80 4.12 -9.81
C LEU A 87 -1.86 5.44 -9.04
N PHE A 88 -0.71 5.97 -8.64
CA PHE A 88 -0.66 7.20 -7.85
C PHE A 88 0.38 8.19 -8.37
N GLY A 89 0.18 9.46 -8.05
CA GLY A 89 1.05 10.54 -8.52
C GLY A 89 0.34 11.88 -8.54
N GLU A 90 1.06 12.95 -8.86
CA GLU A 90 0.48 14.30 -8.93
C GLU A 90 -0.63 14.42 -10.00
N LYS A 91 -1.47 15.44 -9.89
CA LYS A 91 -2.49 15.72 -10.92
C LYS A 91 -1.81 15.98 -12.28
N GLY A 92 -2.39 15.43 -13.35
CA GLY A 92 -1.88 15.62 -14.72
C GLY A 92 -0.80 14.62 -15.16
N THR A 93 -0.50 13.60 -14.36
CA THR A 93 0.50 12.55 -14.66
C THR A 93 -0.03 11.40 -15.53
N GLY A 94 -1.33 11.40 -15.88
CA GLY A 94 -1.92 10.40 -16.78
C GLY A 94 -2.39 9.08 -16.14
N LYS A 95 -2.36 8.95 -14.81
CA LYS A 95 -2.81 7.76 -14.05
C LYS A 95 -4.22 7.27 -14.41
N THR A 96 -5.23 8.13 -14.35
CA THR A 96 -6.62 7.75 -14.70
C THR A 96 -6.70 7.33 -16.17
N THR A 97 -5.96 8.01 -17.06
CA THR A 97 -5.92 7.65 -18.49
C THR A 97 -5.34 6.25 -18.71
N LEU A 98 -4.27 5.87 -18.00
CA LEU A 98 -3.76 4.50 -18.10
C LEU A 98 -4.83 3.49 -17.65
N ALA A 99 -5.50 3.74 -16.52
CA ALA A 99 -6.53 2.85 -16.02
C ALA A 99 -7.68 2.69 -17.03
N THR A 100 -8.16 3.77 -17.64
CA THR A 100 -9.22 3.71 -18.66
C THR A 100 -8.75 3.06 -19.96
N CYS A 101 -7.47 3.19 -20.34
CA CYS A 101 -6.90 2.43 -21.46
C CYS A 101 -6.96 0.91 -21.23
N LEU A 102 -6.72 0.45 -20.00
CA LEU A 102 -6.86 -0.96 -19.65
C LEU A 102 -8.33 -1.39 -19.54
N GLU A 103 -9.20 -0.53 -19.01
CA GLU A 103 -10.65 -0.79 -18.90
C GLU A 103 -11.32 -0.90 -20.29
N ALA A 104 -10.79 -0.20 -21.30
CA ALA A 104 -11.25 -0.23 -22.69
C ALA A 104 -11.15 -1.59 -23.40
N PHE A 105 -10.44 -2.57 -22.80
CA PHE A 105 -10.47 -3.98 -23.20
C PHE A 105 -11.84 -4.63 -22.92
N PHE A 106 -12.65 -4.04 -22.05
CA PHE A 106 -13.92 -4.59 -21.59
C PHE A 106 -15.09 -3.64 -21.85
N LEU A 107 -14.93 -2.37 -21.48
CA LEU A 107 -15.98 -1.36 -21.47
C LEU A 107 -15.47 -0.09 -22.15
N HIS A 108 -16.28 0.50 -23.01
CA HIS A 108 -15.95 1.76 -23.69
C HIS A 108 -16.57 2.96 -22.97
N ASP A 109 -15.84 4.07 -22.95
CA ASP A 109 -16.31 5.38 -22.47
C ASP A 109 -16.91 5.36 -21.04
N VAL A 110 -16.37 4.51 -20.16
CA VAL A 110 -16.78 4.46 -18.75
C VAL A 110 -15.94 5.44 -17.94
N GLU A 111 -16.62 6.36 -17.25
CA GLU A 111 -15.98 7.17 -16.23
C GLU A 111 -15.83 6.37 -14.93
N PRO A 112 -14.59 6.22 -14.42
CA PRO A 112 -14.36 5.60 -13.12
C PRO A 112 -15.07 6.39 -12.00
N PRO A 113 -15.72 5.72 -11.04
CA PRO A 113 -16.44 6.41 -10.00
C PRO A 113 -15.44 6.93 -8.95
N ASN A 114 -15.74 8.12 -8.44
CA ASN A 114 -15.00 8.75 -7.35
C ASN A 114 -15.19 7.97 -6.04
N MET A 115 -14.10 7.47 -5.47
CA MET A 115 -14.09 6.69 -4.23
C MET A 115 -14.57 7.45 -3.01
N GLY A 116 -14.36 8.77 -2.94
CA GLY A 116 -14.85 9.61 -1.84
C GLY A 116 -16.37 9.68 -1.81
N VAL A 117 -17.00 9.75 -2.99
CA VAL A 117 -18.45 9.92 -3.16
C VAL A 117 -19.19 8.59 -3.21
N ALA A 118 -18.64 7.58 -3.89
CA ALA A 118 -19.31 6.30 -4.08
C ALA A 118 -19.61 5.58 -2.75
N SER A 119 -20.79 4.98 -2.64
CA SER A 119 -21.16 4.15 -1.49
C SER A 119 -20.52 2.76 -1.59
N ILE A 120 -20.25 2.11 -0.46
CA ILE A 120 -19.69 0.74 -0.44
C ILE A 120 -20.58 -0.25 -1.23
N PRO A 121 -21.93 -0.22 -1.12
CA PRO A 121 -22.78 -1.07 -1.96
C PRO A 121 -22.59 -0.84 -3.45
N ALA A 122 -22.51 0.42 -3.91
CA ALA A 122 -22.30 0.74 -5.32
C ALA A 122 -20.93 0.25 -5.82
N MET A 123 -19.88 0.41 -5.00
CA MET A 123 -18.55 -0.14 -5.30
C MET A 123 -18.57 -1.68 -5.35
N ASN A 124 -19.26 -2.31 -4.40
CA ASN A 124 -19.41 -3.76 -4.33
C ASN A 124 -20.14 -4.33 -5.55
N ASP A 125 -21.16 -3.64 -6.03
CA ASP A 125 -21.92 -4.07 -7.20
C ASP A 125 -21.01 -4.02 -8.45
N ARG A 126 -20.20 -2.96 -8.65
CA ARG A 126 -19.25 -2.89 -9.78
C ARG A 126 -18.25 -4.05 -9.79
N VAL A 127 -17.69 -4.44 -8.65
CA VAL A 127 -16.69 -5.53 -8.58
C VAL A 127 -17.30 -6.94 -8.63
N SER A 128 -18.62 -7.06 -8.71
CA SER A 128 -19.34 -8.35 -8.72
C SER A 128 -20.23 -8.57 -9.94
N GLN A 129 -20.40 -7.57 -10.80
CA GLN A 129 -21.20 -7.67 -12.03
C GLN A 129 -20.61 -8.59 -13.09
N ALA A 130 -19.29 -8.81 -13.11
CA ALA A 130 -18.64 -9.65 -14.11
C ALA A 130 -17.39 -10.38 -13.57
N VAL A 131 -16.89 -11.31 -14.38
CA VAL A 131 -15.74 -12.18 -14.07
C VAL A 131 -14.60 -11.86 -15.03
N ASN A 132 -13.37 -11.84 -14.52
CA ASN A 132 -12.14 -11.61 -15.32
C ASN A 132 -12.13 -10.28 -16.09
N ILE A 133 -12.84 -9.29 -15.58
CA ILE A 133 -12.81 -7.92 -16.10
C ILE A 133 -12.02 -7.02 -15.15
N LEU A 134 -11.63 -5.85 -15.65
CA LEU A 134 -11.01 -4.80 -14.86
C LEU A 134 -12.06 -3.77 -14.43
N VAL A 135 -11.99 -3.33 -13.18
CA VAL A 135 -12.83 -2.26 -12.62
C VAL A 135 -11.92 -1.18 -12.06
N VAL A 136 -12.16 0.07 -12.47
CA VAL A 136 -11.40 1.23 -11.99
C VAL A 136 -12.19 2.00 -10.93
N PHE A 137 -11.49 2.42 -9.88
CA PHE A 137 -11.95 3.39 -8.88
C PHE A 137 -10.98 4.58 -8.87
N ASP A 138 -11.48 5.82 -8.92
CA ASP A 138 -10.64 7.02 -8.95
C ASP A 138 -10.78 7.86 -7.68
N GLU A 139 -9.86 8.81 -7.51
CA GLU A 139 -9.73 9.68 -6.35
C GLU A 139 -9.54 8.96 -5.01
N TYR A 140 -8.67 7.95 -4.98
CA TYR A 140 -8.14 7.43 -3.71
C TYR A 140 -7.39 8.54 -2.95
N LYS A 141 -7.69 8.61 -1.65
CA LYS A 141 -7.03 9.45 -0.63
C LYS A 141 -6.86 8.65 0.65
N ASN A 142 -5.89 9.00 1.48
CA ASN A 142 -5.69 8.33 2.75
C ASN A 142 -6.83 8.61 3.75
N ASP A 143 -7.48 9.77 3.66
CA ASP A 143 -8.59 10.18 4.52
C ASP A 143 -9.94 9.50 4.23
N LEU A 144 -9.98 8.46 3.39
CA LEU A 144 -11.17 7.66 3.11
C LEU A 144 -11.75 7.01 4.39
N ASP A 145 -13.08 6.86 4.43
CA ASP A 145 -13.79 6.14 5.50
C ASP A 145 -13.13 4.77 5.75
N ILE A 146 -12.84 4.46 7.02
CA ILE A 146 -12.19 3.22 7.45
C ILE A 146 -12.91 1.96 6.93
N ARG A 147 -14.22 2.02 6.70
CA ARG A 147 -15.01 0.93 6.10
C ARG A 147 -14.69 0.73 4.62
N LYS A 148 -14.38 1.80 3.87
CA LYS A 148 -13.90 1.71 2.48
C LYS A 148 -12.50 1.10 2.43
N ILE A 149 -11.62 1.47 3.36
CA ILE A 149 -10.31 0.84 3.51
C ILE A 149 -10.44 -0.66 3.84
N ALA A 150 -11.34 -1.02 4.76
CA ALA A 150 -11.64 -2.41 5.08
C ALA A 150 -12.20 -3.19 3.87
N PHE A 151 -13.09 -2.57 3.11
CA PHE A 151 -13.63 -3.13 1.87
C PHE A 151 -12.52 -3.41 0.85
N LEU A 152 -11.64 -2.43 0.58
CA LEU A 152 -10.50 -2.60 -0.32
C LEU A 152 -9.59 -3.76 0.13
N LYS A 153 -9.28 -3.86 1.43
CA LYS A 153 -8.48 -4.99 1.95
C LYS A 153 -9.12 -6.35 1.69
N GLY A 154 -10.46 -6.43 1.67
CA GLY A 154 -11.22 -7.64 1.34
C GLY A 154 -11.06 -8.06 -0.13
N LEU A 155 -11.03 -7.09 -1.06
CA LEU A 155 -10.96 -7.35 -2.50
C LEU A 155 -9.72 -8.18 -2.89
N TRP A 156 -8.60 -7.95 -2.22
CA TRP A 156 -7.36 -8.69 -2.41
C TRP A 156 -7.52 -10.20 -2.18
N GLY A 157 -8.32 -10.57 -1.16
CA GLY A 157 -8.66 -11.95 -0.84
C GLY A 157 -9.94 -12.42 -1.56
N GLY A 158 -10.33 -11.78 -2.66
CA GLY A 158 -11.52 -12.14 -3.44
C GLY A 158 -12.85 -11.96 -2.72
N GLY A 159 -12.87 -11.25 -1.59
CA GLY A 159 -14.06 -11.04 -0.77
C GLY A 159 -14.61 -9.62 -0.91
N GLY A 160 -15.89 -9.51 -1.26
CA GLY A 160 -16.64 -8.26 -1.24
C GLY A 160 -17.38 -8.05 0.09
N GLN A 161 -18.43 -7.23 0.04
CA GLN A 161 -19.29 -6.94 1.16
C GLN A 161 -20.08 -8.20 1.59
N THR A 162 -20.19 -8.41 2.90
CA THR A 162 -21.11 -9.40 3.47
C THR A 162 -22.48 -8.76 3.68
N LYS A 163 -23.52 -9.32 3.06
CA LYS A 163 -24.91 -8.88 3.20
C LYS A 163 -25.69 -9.97 3.94
N LYS A 164 -26.45 -9.60 4.98
CA LYS A 164 -27.40 -10.52 5.64
C LYS A 164 -28.68 -10.54 4.82
N ASN A 165 -29.13 -11.73 4.42
CA ASN A 165 -30.34 -11.84 3.63
C ASN A 165 -31.58 -11.69 4.53
N THR A 166 -32.11 -10.48 4.62
CA THR A 166 -33.29 -10.16 5.46
C THR A 166 -34.60 -10.68 4.89
N LEU A 167 -34.63 -11.09 3.62
CA LEU A 167 -35.84 -11.57 2.93
C LEU A 167 -35.96 -13.12 2.92
N THR A 168 -34.93 -13.85 3.36
CA THR A 168 -34.93 -15.32 3.39
C THR A 168 -34.61 -15.86 4.80
N ASP A 169 -33.60 -16.72 4.93
CA ASP A 169 -33.22 -17.48 6.13
C ASP A 169 -32.37 -16.68 7.13
N GLY A 170 -32.07 -15.41 6.84
CA GLY A 170 -31.21 -14.57 7.66
C GLY A 170 -29.73 -14.93 7.56
N MET A 171 -29.31 -15.78 6.62
CA MET A 171 -27.91 -16.14 6.43
C MET A 171 -27.11 -14.98 5.82
N ALA A 172 -25.86 -14.88 6.23
CA ALA A 172 -24.93 -13.90 5.70
C ALA A 172 -24.27 -14.44 4.43
N THR A 173 -24.47 -13.76 3.30
CA THR A 173 -23.83 -14.10 2.03
C THR A 173 -22.73 -13.07 1.75
N GLN A 174 -21.51 -13.55 1.52
CA GLN A 174 -20.40 -12.70 1.09
C GLN A 174 -20.37 -12.62 -0.43
N THR A 175 -20.32 -11.41 -0.98
CA THR A 175 -20.07 -11.21 -2.41
C THR A 175 -18.70 -11.76 -2.77
N ILE A 176 -18.63 -12.63 -3.78
CA ILE A 176 -17.35 -13.11 -4.33
C ILE A 176 -16.90 -12.11 -5.39
N VAL A 177 -15.68 -11.60 -5.23
CA VAL A 177 -15.10 -10.64 -6.17
C VAL A 177 -14.29 -11.41 -7.19
N THR A 178 -14.68 -11.27 -8.45
CA THR A 178 -14.12 -11.99 -9.60
C THR A 178 -13.41 -11.09 -10.60
N THR A 179 -13.25 -9.81 -10.28
CA THR A 179 -12.63 -8.79 -11.13
C THR A 179 -11.22 -8.40 -10.67
N GLY A 180 -10.40 -7.92 -11.60
CA GLY A 180 -9.21 -7.13 -11.27
C GLY A 180 -9.63 -5.72 -10.88
N VAL A 181 -9.00 -5.14 -9.87
CA VAL A 181 -9.36 -3.82 -9.34
C VAL A 181 -8.19 -2.87 -9.52
N VAL A 182 -8.47 -1.68 -10.05
CA VAL A 182 -7.51 -0.57 -10.14
C VAL A 182 -8.00 0.56 -9.26
N ILE A 183 -7.11 1.10 -8.43
CA ILE A 183 -7.35 2.34 -7.69
C ILE A 183 -6.41 3.42 -8.22
N CYS A 184 -6.95 4.59 -8.50
CA CYS A 184 -6.23 5.77 -8.94
C CYS A 184 -6.31 6.84 -7.85
N GLY A 185 -5.21 7.51 -7.55
CA GLY A 185 -5.19 8.53 -6.50
C GLY A 185 -4.01 9.50 -6.62
N GLN A 186 -4.04 10.56 -5.81
CA GLN A 186 -2.85 11.42 -5.63
C GLN A 186 -1.92 10.88 -4.55
N GLU A 187 -2.49 10.14 -3.61
CA GLU A 187 -1.78 9.67 -2.42
C GLU A 187 -1.49 8.18 -2.50
N LYS A 188 -0.32 7.78 -1.99
CA LYS A 188 -0.01 6.39 -1.69
C LYS A 188 -0.84 5.93 -0.47
N PRO A 189 -1.29 4.66 -0.41
CA PRO A 189 -2.10 4.14 0.70
C PRO A 189 -1.28 3.87 1.96
N THR A 190 -0.52 4.85 2.44
CA THR A 190 0.40 4.73 3.57
C THR A 190 -0.28 4.83 4.93
N GLN A 191 -1.53 5.31 4.99
CA GLN A 191 -2.24 5.37 6.27
C GLN A 191 -2.62 3.97 6.81
N ASP A 192 -2.74 2.95 5.95
CA ASP A 192 -3.03 1.58 6.35
C ASP A 192 -2.03 0.61 5.71
N MET A 193 -1.00 0.21 6.47
CA MET A 193 0.03 -0.74 6.02
C MET A 193 -0.55 -2.08 5.56
N ALA A 194 -1.73 -2.46 6.07
CA ALA A 194 -2.38 -3.68 5.64
C ALA A 194 -3.00 -3.52 4.23
N LEU A 195 -3.53 -2.35 3.87
CA LEU A 195 -3.91 -2.03 2.50
C LEU A 195 -2.67 -1.89 1.62
N TYR A 196 -1.66 -1.13 2.07
CA TYR A 196 -0.38 -0.91 1.38
C TYR A 196 0.29 -2.20 0.90
N THR A 197 0.29 -3.26 1.72
CA THR A 197 0.92 -4.53 1.35
C THR A 197 0.08 -5.38 0.40
N ARG A 198 -1.19 -5.03 0.15
CA ARG A 198 -2.14 -5.74 -0.75
C ARG A 198 -2.22 -5.15 -2.16
N VAL A 199 -1.56 -4.02 -2.39
CA VAL A 199 -1.58 -3.29 -3.65
C VAL A 199 -0.30 -3.54 -4.43
N LEU A 200 -0.39 -3.46 -5.76
CA LEU A 200 0.74 -3.41 -6.67
C LEU A 200 0.95 -1.96 -7.09
N PHE A 201 2.16 -1.44 -6.88
CA PHE A 201 2.44 -0.01 -6.97
C PHE A 201 3.04 0.43 -8.28
N LEU A 202 2.40 1.45 -8.88
CA LEU A 202 2.95 2.20 -10.00
C LEU A 202 2.85 3.70 -9.70
N GLU A 203 4.00 4.33 -9.54
CA GLU A 203 4.15 5.75 -9.23
C GLU A 203 4.38 6.57 -10.50
N TYR A 204 3.71 7.72 -10.60
CA TYR A 204 3.84 8.66 -11.71
C TYR A 204 4.22 10.05 -11.21
N THR A 205 5.41 10.52 -11.57
CA THR A 205 5.96 11.80 -11.10
C THR A 205 6.03 12.86 -12.21
N LYS A 206 6.02 12.46 -13.49
CA LYS A 206 6.18 13.39 -14.60
C LYS A 206 4.90 14.18 -14.89
N THR A 207 4.96 15.51 -14.74
CA THR A 207 3.84 16.44 -14.99
C THR A 207 4.01 17.31 -16.23
N SER A 208 5.23 17.38 -16.78
CA SER A 208 5.55 18.18 -17.96
C SER A 208 5.93 17.29 -19.14
N PHE A 209 5.27 17.48 -20.28
CA PHE A 209 5.38 16.62 -21.46
C PHE A 209 5.79 17.42 -22.71
N SER A 210 6.70 16.85 -23.48
CA SER A 210 7.12 17.37 -24.78
C SER A 210 6.02 17.26 -25.83
N PHE A 211 6.19 17.96 -26.97
CA PHE A 211 5.25 17.88 -28.09
C PHE A 211 5.10 16.45 -28.62
N LEU A 212 6.21 15.70 -28.73
CA LEU A 212 6.17 14.30 -29.19
C LEU A 212 5.40 13.40 -28.22
N GLU A 213 5.55 13.60 -26.92
CA GLU A 213 4.83 12.84 -25.90
C GLU A 213 3.33 13.12 -25.93
N LYS A 214 2.94 14.40 -26.09
CA LYS A 214 1.53 14.78 -26.27
C LYS A 214 0.93 14.15 -27.54
N ARG A 215 1.68 14.13 -28.64
CA ARG A 215 1.25 13.45 -29.87
C ARG A 215 1.09 11.94 -29.69
N ASN A 216 2.04 11.28 -29.01
CA ASN A 216 1.91 9.85 -28.71
C ASN A 216 0.69 9.56 -27.83
N TYR A 217 0.41 10.44 -26.87
CA TYR A 217 -0.78 10.39 -26.03
C TYR A 217 -2.08 10.52 -26.83
N GLU A 218 -2.17 11.47 -27.75
CA GLU A 218 -3.34 11.64 -28.62
C GLU A 218 -3.59 10.42 -29.51
N VAL A 219 -2.52 9.82 -30.07
CA VAL A 219 -2.61 8.58 -30.86
C VAL A 219 -3.13 7.43 -30.00
N LEU A 220 -2.60 7.25 -28.79
CA LEU A 220 -3.06 6.22 -27.85
C LEU A 220 -4.54 6.40 -27.49
N GLN A 221 -4.99 7.62 -27.25
CA GLN A 221 -6.41 7.90 -27.00
C GLN A 221 -7.27 7.55 -28.21
N GLY A 222 -6.85 7.89 -29.44
CA GLY A 222 -7.58 7.53 -30.66
C GLY A 222 -7.78 6.02 -30.80
N ILE A 223 -6.72 5.24 -30.53
CA ILE A 223 -6.77 3.77 -30.52
C ILE A 223 -7.75 3.26 -29.44
N THR A 224 -7.66 3.82 -28.23
CA THR A 224 -8.45 3.41 -27.06
C THR A 224 -9.94 3.72 -27.24
N ASN A 225 -10.29 4.93 -27.71
CA ASN A 225 -11.67 5.37 -27.91
C ASN A 225 -12.37 4.61 -29.04
N SER A 226 -11.60 4.00 -29.95
CA SER A 226 -12.14 3.11 -31.00
C SER A 226 -12.51 1.72 -30.44
N GLY A 227 -12.15 1.45 -29.19
CA GLY A 227 -12.41 0.21 -28.46
C GLY A 227 -11.38 -0.89 -28.67
N LEU A 228 -11.10 -1.66 -27.61
CA LEU A 228 -10.04 -2.69 -27.59
C LEU A 228 -10.56 -4.12 -27.33
N THR A 229 -11.87 -4.34 -27.42
CA THR A 229 -12.47 -5.66 -27.17
C THR A 229 -12.00 -6.74 -28.15
N HIS A 230 -11.57 -6.38 -29.36
CA HIS A 230 -10.96 -7.33 -30.30
C HIS A 230 -9.62 -7.87 -29.79
N LEU A 231 -8.80 -7.04 -29.13
CA LEU A 231 -7.54 -7.45 -28.50
C LEU A 231 -7.81 -8.37 -27.30
N THR A 232 -8.88 -8.12 -26.54
CA THR A 232 -9.35 -9.06 -25.51
C THR A 232 -9.63 -10.43 -26.09
N LEU A 233 -10.37 -10.50 -27.21
CA LEU A 233 -10.66 -11.77 -27.89
C LEU A 233 -9.39 -12.42 -28.44
N GLU A 234 -8.43 -11.65 -28.94
CA GLU A 234 -7.13 -12.15 -29.39
C GLU A 234 -6.37 -12.86 -28.26
N ILE A 235 -6.27 -12.23 -27.09
CA ILE A 235 -5.59 -12.80 -25.92
C ILE A 235 -6.33 -14.03 -25.39
N LEU A 236 -7.66 -13.97 -25.31
CA LEU A 236 -8.49 -15.05 -24.76
C LEU A 236 -8.46 -16.35 -25.59
N LYS A 237 -8.01 -16.31 -26.85
CA LYS A 237 -7.76 -17.53 -27.66
C LYS A 237 -6.75 -18.48 -26.98
N TYR A 238 -5.85 -17.94 -26.16
CA TYR A 238 -4.80 -18.72 -25.48
C TYR A 238 -5.20 -19.21 -24.09
N ARG A 239 -6.50 -19.20 -23.75
CA ARG A 239 -6.98 -19.61 -22.43
C ARG A 239 -6.55 -21.04 -22.04
N GLU A 240 -6.66 -22.00 -22.96
CA GLU A 240 -6.25 -23.39 -22.69
C GLU A 240 -4.75 -23.50 -22.40
N LEU A 241 -3.93 -22.76 -23.15
CA LEU A 241 -2.49 -22.67 -22.93
C LEU A 241 -2.19 -22.06 -21.56
N PHE A 242 -2.89 -20.98 -21.20
CA PHE A 242 -2.73 -20.33 -19.90
C PHE A 242 -3.11 -21.27 -18.75
N GLU A 243 -4.27 -21.93 -18.82
CA GLU A 243 -4.74 -22.86 -17.80
C GLU A 243 -3.77 -24.04 -17.59
N LYS A 244 -3.22 -24.59 -18.68
CA LYS A 244 -2.27 -25.70 -18.62
C LYS A 244 -0.93 -25.32 -17.99
N ASN A 245 -0.42 -24.12 -18.30
CA ASN A 245 0.98 -23.77 -18.02
C ASN A 245 1.17 -22.82 -16.82
N PHE A 246 0.17 -22.00 -16.47
CA PHE A 246 0.33 -20.92 -15.49
C PHE A 246 0.83 -21.42 -14.14
N ALA A 247 0.30 -22.53 -13.62
CA ALA A 247 0.69 -23.04 -12.30
C ALA A 247 2.18 -23.38 -12.20
N THR A 248 2.76 -23.92 -13.28
CA THR A 248 4.18 -24.26 -13.39
C THR A 248 5.02 -23.00 -13.56
N LEU A 249 4.65 -22.14 -14.51
CA LEU A 249 5.40 -20.91 -14.80
C LEU A 249 5.34 -19.90 -13.64
N TYR A 250 4.26 -19.88 -12.87
CA TYR A 250 4.17 -19.15 -11.62
C TYR A 250 5.21 -19.64 -10.60
N GLY A 251 5.35 -20.97 -10.44
CA GLY A 251 6.36 -21.55 -9.54
C GLY A 251 7.78 -21.19 -9.94
N ILE A 252 8.11 -21.31 -11.23
CA ILE A 252 9.42 -20.95 -11.77
C ILE A 252 9.70 -19.46 -11.56
N THR A 253 8.74 -18.59 -11.92
CA THR A 253 8.87 -17.13 -11.75
C THR A 253 9.04 -16.74 -10.28
N LYS A 254 8.30 -17.38 -9.38
CA LYS A 254 8.41 -17.16 -7.93
C LYS A 254 9.80 -17.50 -7.42
N ASN A 255 10.34 -18.65 -7.80
CA ASN A 255 11.68 -19.08 -7.38
C ASN A 255 12.76 -18.16 -7.97
N GLU A 256 12.60 -17.77 -9.23
CA GLU A 256 13.51 -16.87 -9.91
C GLU A 256 13.58 -15.48 -9.25
N LEU A 257 12.44 -14.91 -8.84
CA LEU A 257 12.40 -13.68 -8.05
C LEU A 257 12.98 -13.87 -6.65
N ALA A 258 12.74 -15.02 -6.01
CA ALA A 258 13.25 -15.28 -4.66
C ALA A 258 14.79 -15.31 -4.63
N ILE A 259 15.43 -15.92 -5.63
CA ILE A 259 16.89 -15.95 -5.76
C ILE A 259 17.44 -14.53 -5.99
N ARG A 260 16.80 -13.72 -6.84
CA ARG A 260 17.27 -12.35 -7.14
C ARG A 260 17.10 -11.36 -5.99
N MET A 261 16.29 -11.72 -4.99
CA MET A 261 15.95 -10.85 -3.85
C MET A 261 16.38 -11.51 -2.53
N GLU A 262 17.30 -12.49 -2.54
CA GLU A 262 17.65 -13.27 -1.34
C GLU A 262 18.27 -12.41 -0.22
N ASP A 263 19.04 -11.40 -0.60
CA ASP A 263 19.68 -10.45 0.32
C ASP A 263 18.71 -9.36 0.81
N GLU A 264 17.49 -9.32 0.27
CA GLU A 264 16.51 -8.28 0.54
C GLU A 264 15.33 -8.80 1.35
N LYS A 265 15.09 -8.18 2.50
CA LYS A 265 13.89 -8.49 3.30
C LYS A 265 12.65 -7.83 2.69
N ILE A 266 12.01 -8.52 1.75
CA ILE A 266 10.75 -8.10 1.12
C ILE A 266 9.54 -8.65 1.88
N HIS A 267 8.50 -7.83 2.08
CA HIS A 267 7.25 -8.30 2.67
C HIS A 267 6.54 -9.33 1.76
N ASP A 268 6.14 -10.48 2.30
CA ASP A 268 5.55 -11.60 1.54
C ASP A 268 4.42 -11.23 0.59
N ARG A 269 3.51 -10.35 1.02
CA ARG A 269 2.41 -9.88 0.16
C ARG A 269 2.90 -9.00 -1.00
N ILE A 270 3.89 -8.13 -0.77
CA ILE A 270 4.48 -7.30 -1.83
C ILE A 270 5.12 -8.25 -2.85
N PHE A 271 5.95 -9.18 -2.38
CA PHE A 271 6.57 -10.20 -3.22
C PHE A 271 5.53 -10.99 -4.04
N GLY A 272 4.51 -11.54 -3.37
CA GLY A 272 3.44 -12.30 -4.00
C GLY A 272 2.64 -11.52 -5.05
N ASN A 273 2.38 -10.23 -4.80
CA ASN A 273 1.66 -9.34 -5.73
C ASN A 273 2.46 -9.14 -7.03
N TRP A 274 3.78 -8.90 -6.93
CA TRP A 274 4.65 -8.67 -8.09
C TRP A 274 4.90 -9.93 -8.93
N VAL A 275 4.86 -11.12 -8.31
CA VAL A 275 4.99 -12.40 -9.04
C VAL A 275 3.84 -12.59 -10.03
N ILE A 276 2.63 -12.14 -9.70
CA ILE A 276 1.41 -12.39 -10.48
C ILE A 276 1.48 -11.83 -11.92
N PRO A 277 1.67 -10.51 -12.15
CA PRO A 277 1.73 -9.97 -13.51
C PRO A 277 2.95 -10.49 -14.28
N LEU A 278 4.08 -10.72 -13.61
CA LEU A 278 5.28 -11.28 -14.25
C LEU A 278 5.05 -12.72 -14.73
N ALA A 279 4.40 -13.56 -13.91
CA ALA A 279 4.07 -14.94 -14.26
C ALA A 279 3.00 -15.01 -15.36
N ALA A 280 2.01 -14.12 -15.32
CA ALA A 280 1.00 -14.02 -16.37
C ALA A 280 1.63 -13.63 -17.71
N PHE A 281 2.51 -12.62 -17.71
CA PHE A 281 3.29 -12.23 -18.89
C PHE A 281 4.14 -13.40 -19.41
N ARG A 282 4.94 -14.05 -18.54
CA ARG A 282 5.76 -15.22 -18.91
C ARG A 282 4.96 -16.34 -19.56
N THR A 283 3.71 -16.52 -19.15
CA THR A 283 2.83 -17.57 -19.67
C THR A 283 2.37 -17.30 -21.10
N LEU A 284 2.32 -16.03 -21.51
CA LEU A 284 1.75 -15.60 -22.78
C LEU A 284 2.78 -15.00 -23.75
N GLU A 285 3.97 -14.62 -23.28
CA GLU A 285 4.99 -13.95 -24.07
C GLU A 285 5.29 -14.67 -25.39
N THR A 286 5.42 -15.99 -25.37
CA THR A 286 5.82 -16.75 -26.58
C THR A 286 4.72 -16.84 -27.64
N VAL A 287 3.48 -16.45 -27.32
CA VAL A 287 2.32 -16.54 -28.22
C VAL A 287 1.70 -15.18 -28.54
N LEU A 288 2.10 -14.12 -27.84
CA LEU A 288 1.67 -12.75 -28.10
C LEU A 288 2.79 -11.98 -28.80
N ASP A 289 2.45 -11.24 -29.85
CA ASP A 289 3.37 -10.29 -30.47
C ASP A 289 3.40 -8.99 -29.63
N LEU A 290 4.47 -8.80 -28.87
CA LEU A 290 4.63 -7.70 -27.91
C LEU A 290 5.95 -6.94 -28.14
N PRO A 291 5.99 -5.62 -27.89
CA PRO A 291 7.17 -4.78 -28.15
C PRO A 291 8.23 -4.85 -27.04
N PHE A 292 8.04 -5.72 -26.04
CA PHE A 292 9.00 -5.96 -24.97
C PHE A 292 9.00 -7.43 -24.58
N ASN A 293 10.09 -7.89 -23.98
CA ASN A 293 10.28 -9.28 -23.58
C ASN A 293 10.31 -9.47 -22.06
N TYR A 294 10.41 -10.73 -21.63
CA TYR A 294 10.39 -11.16 -20.24
C TYR A 294 11.51 -10.53 -19.42
N ASN A 295 12.71 -10.38 -19.98
CA ASN A 295 13.83 -9.79 -19.25
C ASN A 295 13.57 -8.31 -18.92
N GLN A 296 12.97 -7.57 -19.85
CA GLN A 296 12.57 -6.17 -19.61
C GLN A 296 11.46 -6.09 -18.55
N MET A 297 10.45 -6.98 -18.63
CA MET A 297 9.38 -7.06 -17.62
C MET A 297 9.93 -7.42 -16.23
N LEU A 298 10.84 -8.40 -16.17
CA LEU A 298 11.48 -8.86 -14.94
C LEU A 298 12.27 -7.74 -14.27
N ASP A 299 13.09 -6.99 -15.02
CA ASP A 299 13.86 -5.86 -14.49
C ASP A 299 12.93 -4.77 -13.93
N THR A 300 11.86 -4.43 -14.65
CA THR A 300 10.84 -3.50 -14.15
C THR A 300 10.17 -4.01 -12.87
N CYS A 301 9.84 -5.31 -12.78
CA CYS A 301 9.26 -5.89 -11.58
C CYS A 301 10.23 -5.88 -10.37
N LEU A 302 11.52 -6.11 -10.58
CA LEU A 302 12.53 -6.04 -9.52
C LEU A 302 12.65 -4.62 -8.97
N LYS A 303 12.79 -3.63 -9.85
CA LYS A 303 12.83 -2.20 -9.48
C LYS A 303 11.58 -1.77 -8.72
N GLY A 304 10.40 -2.15 -9.21
CA GLY A 304 9.14 -1.82 -8.58
C GLY A 304 8.95 -2.47 -7.20
N MET A 305 9.36 -3.73 -7.06
CA MET A 305 9.33 -4.45 -5.78
C MET A 305 10.24 -3.80 -4.73
N ARG A 306 11.46 -3.40 -5.13
CA ARG A 306 12.42 -2.67 -4.28
C ARG A 306 11.84 -1.35 -3.80
N ASN A 307 11.43 -0.50 -4.74
CA ASN A 307 10.86 0.81 -4.44
C ASN A 307 9.65 0.70 -3.49
N GLN A 308 8.73 -0.21 -3.77
CA GLN A 308 7.58 -0.42 -2.89
C GLN A 308 7.99 -0.95 -1.51
N ASN A 309 9.00 -1.79 -1.40
CA ASN A 309 9.42 -2.32 -0.10
C ASN A 309 10.20 -1.29 0.73
N GLU A 310 11.01 -0.44 0.11
CA GLU A 310 11.71 0.68 0.77
C GLU A 310 10.71 1.67 1.36
N LEU A 311 9.74 2.11 0.56
CA LEU A 311 8.68 3.02 1.00
C LEU A 311 7.81 2.42 2.14
N ALA A 312 7.69 1.10 2.22
CA ALA A 312 6.98 0.41 3.30
C ALA A 312 7.72 0.52 4.65
N LYS A 313 9.06 0.49 4.63
CA LYS A 313 9.90 0.62 5.84
C LYS A 313 9.78 2.01 6.44
N GLU A 314 9.80 3.03 5.58
CA GLU A 314 9.63 4.44 5.97
C GLU A 314 8.27 4.72 6.61
N SER A 315 7.23 3.99 6.21
CA SER A 315 5.83 4.24 6.61
C SER A 315 5.35 3.32 7.74
N SER A 316 6.26 2.74 8.51
CA SER A 316 5.89 1.84 9.61
C SER A 316 5.46 2.59 10.88
N GLU A 317 4.56 2.01 11.67
CA GLU A 317 4.11 2.62 12.96
C GLU A 317 5.28 2.92 13.92
N VAL A 318 6.38 2.15 13.81
CA VAL A 318 7.61 2.38 14.57
C VAL A 318 8.37 3.59 14.04
N ALA A 319 8.48 3.76 12.71
CA ALA A 319 9.07 4.95 12.10
C ALA A 319 8.28 6.22 12.49
N ASP A 320 6.95 6.17 12.41
CA ASP A 320 6.07 7.26 12.82
C ASP A 320 6.27 7.65 14.29
N PHE A 321 6.45 6.67 15.18
CA PHE A 321 6.76 6.92 16.58
C PHE A 321 8.08 7.70 16.74
N TRP A 322 9.14 7.27 16.08
CA TRP A 322 10.46 7.90 16.20
C TRP A 322 10.49 9.31 15.60
N ASN A 323 9.89 9.49 14.42
CA ASN A 323 9.73 10.81 13.79
C ASN A 323 8.95 11.78 14.69
N MET A 324 7.90 11.28 15.34
CA MET A 324 7.11 12.08 16.28
C MET A 324 7.90 12.45 17.54
N LEU A 325 8.68 11.51 18.08
CA LEU A 325 9.50 11.74 19.26
C LEU A 325 10.58 12.80 18.98
N GLN A 326 11.22 12.75 17.81
CA GLN A 326 12.13 13.79 17.35
C GLN A 326 11.43 15.13 17.15
N GLY A 327 10.27 15.15 16.48
CA GLY A 327 9.50 16.38 16.32
C GLY A 327 9.12 17.04 17.65
N TRP A 328 8.77 16.26 18.67
CA TRP A 328 8.53 16.77 20.02
C TRP A 328 9.78 17.30 20.70
N GLN A 329 10.93 16.69 20.44
CA GLN A 329 12.20 17.15 20.98
C GLN A 329 12.54 18.53 20.37
N SER A 330 12.37 18.70 19.07
CA SER A 330 12.71 19.95 18.37
C SER A 330 11.85 21.14 18.81
N ILE A 331 10.60 20.90 19.22
CA ILE A 331 9.70 21.94 19.77
C ILE A 331 9.74 22.03 21.31
N GLY A 332 10.67 21.34 21.98
CA GLY A 332 10.87 21.39 23.43
C GLY A 332 9.83 20.64 24.28
N LYS A 333 8.94 19.85 23.67
CA LYS A 333 7.97 19.00 24.40
C LYS A 333 8.60 17.71 24.93
N CYS A 334 9.54 17.13 24.19
CA CYS A 334 10.29 15.94 24.58
C CYS A 334 11.69 16.34 25.06
N ILE A 335 11.88 16.34 26.37
CA ILE A 335 13.09 16.89 27.02
C ILE A 335 14.04 15.77 27.48
N GLU A 336 15.33 15.92 27.19
CA GLU A 336 16.41 15.05 27.68
C GLU A 336 16.41 15.00 29.23
N LYS A 337 16.70 13.82 29.79
CA LYS A 337 16.65 13.50 31.22
C LYS A 337 15.25 13.56 31.84
N VAL A 338 14.19 13.86 31.09
CA VAL A 338 12.78 13.76 31.52
C VAL A 338 12.08 12.63 30.78
N HIS A 339 12.11 12.69 29.44
CA HIS A 339 11.40 11.76 28.55
C HIS A 339 12.34 10.70 27.99
N TYR A 340 13.58 11.08 27.69
CA TYR A 340 14.61 10.17 27.22
C TYR A 340 15.97 10.53 27.83
N ASN A 341 16.93 9.62 27.73
CA ASN A 341 18.32 9.84 28.13
C ASN A 341 19.23 8.99 27.24
N ILE A 342 20.34 9.54 26.75
CA ILE A 342 21.32 8.80 25.95
C ILE A 342 22.54 8.57 26.82
N ARG A 343 22.97 7.30 26.94
CA ARG A 343 24.14 6.93 27.73
C ARG A 343 25.12 6.16 26.87
N TYR A 344 26.33 6.67 26.78
CA TYR A 344 27.47 5.99 26.18
C TYR A 344 28.04 4.97 27.17
N LEU A 345 27.97 3.69 26.82
CA LEU A 345 28.31 2.57 27.69
C LEU A 345 29.19 1.58 26.96
N THR A 346 30.24 1.09 27.62
CA THR A 346 31.03 -0.06 27.13
C THR A 346 30.41 -1.40 27.55
N LYS A 347 29.43 -1.36 28.47
CA LYS A 347 28.76 -2.55 29.00
C LYS A 347 27.31 -2.25 29.38
N PHE A 348 26.38 -3.06 28.90
CA PHE A 348 24.95 -2.94 29.16
C PHE A 348 24.33 -4.27 29.59
N ARG A 349 23.76 -4.29 30.80
CA ARG A 349 22.92 -5.38 31.29
C ARG A 349 21.45 -4.96 31.33
N PRO A 350 20.56 -5.58 30.54
CA PRO A 350 19.13 -5.42 30.67
C PRO A 350 18.58 -6.05 31.97
N LEU A 351 17.44 -5.56 32.43
CA LEU A 351 16.66 -6.16 33.51
C LEU A 351 16.11 -7.51 33.04
N MET A 352 16.16 -8.51 33.93
CA MET A 352 15.70 -9.88 33.69
C MET A 352 16.60 -10.74 32.80
N THR A 353 17.78 -10.23 32.42
CA THR A 353 18.84 -11.00 31.75
C THR A 353 20.10 -11.02 32.60
N ASN A 354 20.73 -12.19 32.72
CA ASN A 354 22.02 -12.35 33.39
C ASN A 354 23.22 -12.21 32.45
N ILE A 355 22.96 -11.84 31.19
CA ILE A 355 23.97 -11.72 30.14
C ILE A 355 24.29 -10.23 29.95
N ASP A 356 25.57 -9.93 29.95
CA ASP A 356 26.07 -8.60 29.62
C ASP A 356 26.25 -8.45 28.12
N MET A 357 25.77 -7.33 27.57
CA MET A 357 26.19 -6.85 26.27
C MET A 357 27.47 -6.05 26.47
N GLU A 358 28.56 -6.47 25.82
CA GLU A 358 29.85 -5.77 25.86
C GLU A 358 30.12 -5.12 24.51
N PHE A 359 30.50 -3.85 24.54
CA PHE A 359 30.79 -3.05 23.37
C PHE A 359 32.28 -2.72 23.35
N LYS A 360 32.89 -2.76 22.16
CA LYS A 360 34.33 -2.47 21.99
C LYS A 360 34.69 -1.05 22.39
N GLU A 361 33.76 -0.12 22.15
CA GLU A 361 33.89 1.31 22.43
C GLU A 361 32.64 1.80 23.17
N ALA A 362 32.64 3.07 23.57
CA ALA A 362 31.51 3.66 24.26
C ALA A 362 30.31 3.73 23.30
N HIS A 363 29.35 2.82 23.45
CA HIS A 363 28.20 2.67 22.56
C HIS A 363 26.98 3.41 23.11
N PRO A 364 26.28 4.25 22.33
CA PRO A 364 25.14 5.01 22.83
C PRO A 364 23.91 4.12 22.95
N ILE A 365 23.32 4.09 24.15
CA ILE A 365 22.06 3.43 24.45
C ILE A 365 21.03 4.49 24.81
N LEU A 366 19.91 4.49 24.09
CA LEU A 366 18.77 5.39 24.33
C LEU A 366 17.82 4.77 25.35
N TYR A 367 17.57 5.47 26.45
CA TYR A 367 16.64 5.11 27.51
C TYR A 367 15.37 5.94 27.37
N LEU A 368 14.23 5.31 27.11
CA LEU A 368 12.93 5.97 26.99
C LEU A 368 12.07 5.80 28.25
N ASN A 369 11.62 6.91 28.81
CA ASN A 369 10.63 6.97 29.89
C ASN A 369 9.21 6.90 29.31
N MET A 370 8.77 5.69 28.96
CA MET A 370 7.46 5.48 28.32
C MET A 370 6.27 6.08 29.08
N PRO A 371 6.19 6.06 30.43
CA PRO A 371 5.15 6.78 31.15
C PRO A 371 5.09 8.28 30.82
N ALA A 372 6.24 8.96 30.76
CA ALA A 372 6.29 10.39 30.42
C ALA A 372 5.99 10.64 28.93
N ILE A 373 6.41 9.75 28.02
CA ILE A 373 6.11 9.90 26.58
C ILE A 373 4.63 9.65 26.30
N SER A 374 3.98 8.75 27.04
CA SER A 374 2.56 8.42 26.84
C SER A 374 1.60 9.60 27.04
N SER A 375 1.96 10.57 27.90
CA SER A 375 1.16 11.78 28.11
C SER A 375 1.24 12.73 26.90
N LEU A 376 2.38 12.78 26.21
CA LEU A 376 2.54 13.54 24.96
C LEU A 376 1.68 12.94 23.84
N PHE A 377 1.60 11.61 23.75
CA PHE A 377 0.75 10.90 22.79
C PHE A 377 -0.74 11.20 22.99
N SER A 378 -1.20 11.25 24.24
CA SER A 378 -2.61 11.50 24.56
C SER A 378 -3.10 12.89 24.16
N SER A 379 -2.19 13.86 24.05
CA SER A 379 -2.51 15.25 23.67
C SER A 379 -2.87 15.43 22.19
N ARG A 380 -2.57 14.46 21.30
CA ARG A 380 -2.77 14.57 19.84
C ARG A 380 -4.17 14.17 19.39
N ASN A 381 -4.82 13.27 20.13
CA ASN A 381 -6.07 12.62 19.73
C ASN A 381 -7.25 13.09 20.59
N SER A 382 -7.40 14.40 20.78
CA SER A 382 -8.54 14.98 21.51
C SER A 382 -9.90 14.75 20.82
N SER A 383 -9.89 14.35 19.54
CA SER A 383 -11.07 13.96 18.75
C SER A 383 -11.39 12.46 18.79
N GLN A 384 -10.53 11.60 19.33
CA GLN A 384 -10.79 10.16 19.47
C GLN A 384 -11.13 9.79 20.91
N SER A 385 -11.96 8.75 21.10
CA SER A 385 -12.32 8.28 22.44
C SER A 385 -11.06 7.81 23.22
N ILE A 386 -11.04 8.08 24.53
CA ILE A 386 -9.94 7.75 25.45
C ILE A 386 -9.53 6.26 25.38
N THR A 387 -10.49 5.38 25.11
CA THR A 387 -10.27 3.93 24.98
C THR A 387 -9.45 3.57 23.74
N ALA A 388 -9.70 4.22 22.59
CA ALA A 388 -8.97 3.99 21.35
C ALA A 388 -7.49 4.43 21.44
N ASN A 389 -7.23 5.53 22.14
CA ASN A 389 -5.88 6.03 22.40
C ASN A 389 -5.06 5.06 23.26
N ARG A 390 -5.67 4.45 24.29
CA ARG A 390 -5.00 3.46 25.14
C ARG A 390 -4.63 2.18 24.38
N SER A 391 -5.50 1.69 23.50
CA SER A 391 -5.21 0.51 22.66
C SER A 391 -4.14 0.77 21.60
N SER A 392 -4.07 1.98 21.05
CA SER A 392 -3.00 2.38 20.13
C SER A 392 -1.64 2.39 20.84
N TRP A 393 -1.56 2.99 22.03
CA TRP A 393 -0.32 3.06 22.80
C TRP A 393 0.22 1.68 23.23
N SER A 394 -0.65 0.76 23.65
CA SER A 394 -0.24 -0.62 23.99
C SER A 394 0.33 -1.38 22.79
N THR A 395 -0.18 -1.08 21.59
CA THR A 395 0.27 -1.70 20.34
C THR A 395 1.65 -1.17 19.94
N ILE A 396 1.85 0.15 19.99
CA ILE A 396 3.15 0.79 19.77
C ILE A 396 4.20 0.22 20.74
N LEU A 397 3.86 0.06 22.02
CA LEU A 397 4.75 -0.56 23.01
C LEU A 397 5.15 -1.99 22.63
N SER A 398 4.23 -2.77 22.06
CA SER A 398 4.51 -4.12 21.59
C SER A 398 5.47 -4.10 20.40
N TYR A 399 5.22 -3.23 19.42
CA TYR A 399 6.07 -3.10 18.23
C TYR A 399 7.48 -2.59 18.55
N LEU A 400 7.59 -1.64 19.49
CA LEU A 400 8.88 -1.17 19.98
C LEU A 400 9.66 -2.29 20.69
N LYS A 401 8.99 -3.17 21.45
CA LYS A 401 9.65 -4.32 22.10
C LYS A 401 10.10 -5.39 21.12
N SER A 402 9.42 -5.56 19.99
CA SER A 402 9.81 -6.52 18.96
C SER A 402 10.78 -5.94 17.92
N HIS A 403 11.14 -4.66 18.04
CA HIS A 403 12.05 -4.00 17.11
C HIS A 403 13.51 -4.46 17.33
N ALA A 404 14.29 -4.59 16.25
CA ALA A 404 15.67 -5.08 16.32
C ALA A 404 16.60 -4.20 17.18
N ALA A 405 16.33 -2.89 17.22
CA ALA A 405 17.06 -1.96 18.07
C ALA A 405 16.71 -2.06 19.57
N PHE A 406 15.68 -2.80 19.97
CA PHE A 406 15.33 -2.93 21.39
C PHE A 406 16.30 -3.87 22.10
N VAL A 407 17.08 -3.31 23.03
CA VAL A 407 18.10 -4.07 23.78
C VAL A 407 17.60 -4.51 25.17
N GLY A 408 16.41 -4.09 25.58
CA GLY A 408 15.75 -4.55 26.81
C GLY A 408 15.27 -3.43 27.73
N MET A 409 14.92 -3.76 28.97
CA MET A 409 14.47 -2.78 29.96
C MET A 409 15.60 -2.44 30.93
N LYS A 410 15.72 -1.20 31.40
CA LYS A 410 16.65 -0.85 32.49
C LYS A 410 16.13 0.28 33.35
N GLN A 411 16.45 0.27 34.65
CA GLN A 411 16.11 1.39 35.51
C GLN A 411 17.04 2.57 35.19
N ASP A 412 16.47 3.75 35.00
CA ASP A 412 17.21 4.99 34.91
C ASP A 412 16.48 6.11 35.66
N ARG A 413 17.21 7.19 35.96
CA ARG A 413 16.72 8.34 36.70
C ARG A 413 16.22 9.41 35.73
N PHE A 414 14.94 9.77 35.83
CA PHE A 414 14.34 10.86 35.05
C PHE A 414 13.84 11.97 35.98
N ARG A 415 14.06 13.22 35.58
CA ARG A 415 13.64 14.43 36.27
C ARG A 415 12.13 14.59 36.17
N ILE A 416 11.51 15.12 37.23
CA ILE A 416 10.09 15.45 37.24
C ILE A 416 9.93 16.94 36.91
N LEU A 417 8.99 17.25 36.01
CA LEU A 417 8.62 18.62 35.68
C LEU A 417 7.35 19.02 36.43
N LEU A 418 7.28 20.29 36.82
CA LEU A 418 6.05 20.94 37.28
C LEU A 418 5.11 21.21 36.07
N PRO A 419 3.82 21.50 36.31
CA PRO A 419 2.86 21.81 35.23
C PRO A 419 3.28 22.98 34.33
N ASN A 420 4.14 23.88 34.82
CA ASN A 420 4.70 25.00 34.06
C ASN A 420 5.96 24.63 33.25
N GLY A 421 6.35 23.35 33.20
CA GLY A 421 7.50 22.85 32.43
C GLY A 421 8.86 23.00 33.12
N ILE A 422 8.94 23.59 34.31
CA ILE A 422 10.20 23.78 35.05
C ILE A 422 10.51 22.51 35.87
N PRO A 423 11.80 22.10 36.03
CA PRO A 423 12.15 21.00 36.92
C PRO A 423 11.63 21.23 38.34
N ASP A 424 11.06 20.20 38.95
CA ASP A 424 10.61 20.23 40.34
C ASP A 424 11.82 20.09 41.27
N TYR A 425 11.93 20.96 42.27
CA TYR A 425 13.05 20.98 43.22
C TYR A 425 12.55 20.78 44.65
N PHE A 426 13.39 20.17 45.48
CA PHE A 426 13.21 20.12 46.92
C PHE A 426 14.49 20.55 47.63
N THR A 427 14.35 21.08 48.84
CA THR A 427 15.47 21.48 49.70
C THR A 427 15.72 20.39 50.75
N GLU A 428 16.98 20.01 50.90
CA GLU A 428 17.45 19.08 51.92
C GLU A 428 18.51 19.79 52.76
N GLU A 429 18.38 19.73 54.08
CA GLU A 429 19.36 20.28 55.01
C GLU A 429 20.38 19.20 55.36
N LYS A 430 21.64 19.39 54.96
CA LYS A 430 22.71 18.45 55.22
C LYS A 430 23.96 19.21 55.66
N ASP A 431 24.52 18.81 56.80
CA ASP A 431 25.71 19.45 57.41
C ASP A 431 25.55 20.98 57.60
N GLY A 432 24.35 21.44 58.00
CA GLY A 432 24.06 22.87 58.24
C GLY A 432 23.98 23.74 56.97
N LYS A 433 23.97 23.13 55.78
CA LYS A 433 23.79 23.83 54.50
C LYS A 433 22.51 23.36 53.79
N THR A 434 21.72 24.31 53.32
CA THR A 434 20.54 24.06 52.49
C THR A 434 20.99 23.71 51.07
N ILE A 435 20.81 22.46 50.67
CA ILE A 435 21.16 21.98 49.33
C ILE A 435 19.87 21.80 48.53
N ARG A 436 19.77 22.50 47.39
CA ARG A 436 18.66 22.36 46.44
C ARG A 436 18.90 21.14 45.54
N ARG A 437 17.94 20.20 45.52
CA ARG A 437 18.00 18.98 44.69
C ARG A 437 16.81 18.91 43.75
N ILE A 438 17.02 18.35 42.56
CA ILE A 438 15.96 18.12 41.56
C ILE A 438 15.23 16.83 41.92
N LYS A 439 13.89 16.87 41.96
CA LYS A 439 13.07 15.66 42.10
C LYS A 439 13.18 14.80 40.85
N ALA A 440 13.38 13.52 41.06
CA ALA A 440 13.51 12.54 40.00
C ALA A 440 12.85 11.21 40.41
N ASN A 441 12.30 10.49 39.44
CA ASN A 441 11.83 9.12 39.61
C ASN A 441 12.82 8.13 38.97
N ARG A 442 12.66 6.83 39.29
CA ARG A 442 13.48 5.75 38.71
C ARG A 442 12.62 4.67 38.02
N PRO A 443 11.87 5.03 36.96
CA PRO A 443 11.06 4.07 36.22
C PRO A 443 11.93 3.06 35.47
N LYS A 444 11.29 1.97 35.03
CA LYS A 444 11.89 1.05 34.06
C LYS A 444 11.79 1.69 32.68
N ALA A 445 12.93 2.11 32.13
CA ALA A 445 13.04 2.62 30.77
C ALA A 445 13.12 1.48 29.75
N MET A 446 12.53 1.70 28.57
CA MET A 446 12.84 0.89 27.40
C MET A 446 14.17 1.35 26.83
N CYS A 447 15.11 0.44 26.63
CA CYS A 447 16.45 0.74 26.16
C CYS A 447 16.61 0.29 24.71
N PHE A 448 17.21 1.14 23.88
CA PHE A 448 17.44 0.88 22.47
C PHE A 448 18.89 1.15 22.08
N ASP A 449 19.39 0.39 21.12
CA ASP A 449 20.63 0.71 20.40
C ASP A 449 20.42 2.01 19.61
N TYR A 450 21.05 3.09 20.05
CA TYR A 450 20.80 4.41 19.48
C TYR A 450 21.46 4.57 18.10
N MET A 451 22.61 3.93 17.87
CA MET A 451 23.27 3.96 16.55
C MET A 451 22.40 3.29 15.49
N LEU A 452 21.83 2.13 15.82
CA LEU A 452 20.94 1.43 14.89
C LEU A 452 19.67 2.24 14.59
N LEU A 453 19.13 2.97 15.57
CA LEU A 453 18.01 3.86 15.33
C LEU A 453 18.40 5.06 14.44
N LYS A 454 19.59 5.64 14.63
CA LYS A 454 20.16 6.69 13.78
C LYS A 454 20.26 6.23 12.32
N GLU A 455 20.80 5.04 12.10
CA GLU A 455 20.94 4.45 10.76
C GLU A 455 19.58 4.14 10.11
N MET A 456 18.64 3.56 10.86
CA MET A 456 17.36 3.10 10.30
C MET A 456 16.34 4.21 10.07
N PHE A 457 16.30 5.24 10.92
CA PHE A 457 15.25 6.25 10.93
C PHE A 457 15.79 7.68 10.78
N GLY A 458 17.10 7.88 10.70
CA GLY A 458 17.71 9.21 10.64
C GLY A 458 17.47 10.04 11.91
N ILE A 459 17.26 9.39 13.06
CA ILE A 459 16.84 10.13 14.26
C ILE A 459 18.00 10.88 14.91
N ASP A 460 17.81 12.15 15.26
CA ASP A 460 18.78 12.89 16.05
C ASP A 460 18.13 13.57 17.25
N LEU A 461 18.55 13.13 18.43
CA LEU A 461 18.01 13.52 19.74
C LEU A 461 19.10 14.11 20.63
N GLU A 462 20.35 14.12 20.17
CA GLU A 462 21.45 14.76 20.84
C GLU A 462 21.34 16.26 20.62
N THR A 463 21.58 17.04 21.68
CA THR A 463 21.51 18.49 21.63
C THR A 463 22.83 19.06 22.06
N GLU A 464 23.39 19.94 21.24
CA GLU A 464 24.58 20.70 21.59
C GLU A 464 24.18 22.09 22.10
N GLY A 465 24.83 22.53 23.18
CA GLY A 465 24.68 23.88 23.68
C GLY A 465 25.56 24.81 22.85
N VAL A 466 24.96 25.49 21.88
CA VAL A 466 25.65 26.53 21.12
C VAL A 466 25.66 27.82 21.96
N PRO A 467 26.84 28.41 22.25
CA PRO A 467 26.87 29.71 22.93
C PRO A 467 26.18 30.76 22.05
N GLU A 468 25.39 31.67 22.65
CA GLU A 468 24.62 32.72 21.92
C GLU A 468 25.47 33.59 20.97
N ASN A 469 26.80 33.60 21.14
CA ASN A 469 27.75 34.38 20.34
C ASN A 469 28.54 33.54 19.32
N ALA A 470 28.20 32.28 19.10
CA ALA A 470 28.73 31.53 17.97
C ALA A 470 27.87 31.83 16.74
N GLU A 471 28.22 32.91 16.02
CA GLU A 471 27.85 33.02 14.61
C GLU A 471 28.56 31.88 13.85
N ASP A 472 27.84 31.29 12.90
CA ASP A 472 28.27 30.15 12.09
C ASP A 472 29.63 30.41 11.42
N ASP A 473 30.63 29.57 11.73
CA ASP A 473 31.85 29.40 10.93
C ASP A 473 31.66 28.30 9.87
#